data_AF-A0A2M7KAV6-F1
#
_entry.id   AF-A0A2M7KAV6-F1
#
_cell.length_a   1.000
_cell.length_b   1.000
_cell.length_c   1.000
_cell.angle_alpha   90.00
_cell.angle_beta   90.00
_cell.angle_gamma   90.00
#
_symmetry.space_group_name_H-M   'P 1'
#
loop_
_entity.id
_entity.type
_entity.pdbx_description
1 polymer ?
#
loop_
_entity_poly.entity_id
_entity_poly.type
_entity_poly.pdbx_seq_one_letter_code
_entity_poly.pdbx_strand_id
1 'polypeptide(L)'
;MEYDKVNHEIRRVDAYEKVTGKAKFGADLFFPNMLYGKVLRSKYPYARIVKVNIKKALALPGVQAVITAEDIPNNKFGVIIQN
;
A
#
# COMPACT_ATOMS: atom_id res chain seq x y z
N MET A 1 -21.68 -33.09 -16.85
CA MET A 1 -21.99 -31.65 -16.95
C MET A 1 -21.12 -31.11 -18.06
N GLU A 2 -21.69 -30.69 -19.17
CA GLU A 2 -20.95 -30.12 -20.30
C GLU A 2 -20.80 -28.62 -20.06
N TYR A 3 -19.57 -28.11 -20.14
CA TYR A 3 -19.30 -26.69 -19.88
C TYR A 3 -19.01 -25.98 -21.21
N ASP A 4 -19.86 -25.01 -21.58
CA ASP A 4 -19.79 -24.26 -22.84
C ASP A 4 -18.48 -23.44 -23.03
N LYS A 5 -17.75 -23.15 -21.95
CA LYS A 5 -16.58 -22.26 -21.97
C LYS A 5 -15.30 -22.88 -21.45
N VAL A 6 -15.36 -24.06 -20.84
CA VAL A 6 -14.14 -24.72 -20.31
C VAL A 6 -13.36 -25.32 -21.48
N ASN A 7 -12.03 -25.21 -21.45
CA ASN A 7 -11.12 -25.72 -22.50
C ASN A 7 -11.26 -25.06 -23.88
N HIS A 8 -11.69 -23.81 -23.93
CA HIS A 8 -11.77 -23.03 -25.17
C HIS A 8 -10.80 -21.84 -25.12
N GLU A 9 -10.32 -21.41 -26.28
CA GLU A 9 -9.60 -20.14 -26.41
C GLU A 9 -10.58 -18.97 -26.25
N ILE A 10 -10.51 -18.27 -25.13
CA ILE A 10 -11.39 -17.13 -24.86
C ILE A 10 -10.53 -15.91 -24.65
N ARG A 11 -10.95 -14.78 -25.23
CA ARG A 11 -10.31 -13.49 -24.99
C ARG A 11 -10.42 -13.15 -23.51
N ARG A 12 -9.26 -12.97 -22.86
CA ARG A 12 -9.20 -12.54 -21.47
C ARG A 12 -9.82 -11.14 -21.33
N VAL A 13 -10.71 -10.98 -20.36
CA VAL A 13 -11.55 -9.78 -20.19
C VAL A 13 -10.76 -8.47 -20.07
N ASP A 14 -9.56 -8.53 -19.50
CA ASP A 14 -8.69 -7.39 -19.25
C ASP A 14 -7.56 -7.24 -20.30
N ALA A 15 -7.49 -8.13 -21.31
CA ALA A 15 -6.35 -8.18 -22.22
C ALA A 15 -6.20 -6.89 -23.01
N TYR A 16 -7.31 -6.35 -23.52
CA TYR A 16 -7.28 -5.17 -24.39
C TYR A 16 -6.69 -3.95 -23.69
N GLU A 17 -7.18 -3.62 -22.51
CA GLU A 17 -6.73 -2.43 -21.79
C GLU A 17 -5.27 -2.55 -21.37
N LYS A 18 -4.82 -3.76 -20.99
CA LYS A 18 -3.44 -4.05 -20.62
C LYS A 18 -2.47 -3.92 -21.81
N VAL A 19 -2.82 -4.45 -22.99
CA VAL A 19 -1.93 -4.39 -24.17
C VAL A 19 -1.92 -3.02 -24.86
N THR A 20 -2.94 -2.19 -24.61
CA THR A 20 -3.05 -0.84 -25.19
C THR A 20 -2.56 0.27 -24.27
N GLY A 21 -2.14 -0.05 -23.04
CA GLY A 21 -1.75 0.94 -22.04
C GLY A 21 -2.92 1.78 -21.50
N LYS A 22 -4.17 1.35 -21.74
CA LYS A 22 -5.37 2.02 -21.22
C LYS A 22 -5.70 1.61 -19.79
N ALA A 23 -5.24 0.42 -19.38
CA ALA A 23 -5.39 -0.03 -18.00
C ALA A 23 -4.60 0.91 -17.07
N LYS A 24 -5.27 1.46 -16.07
CA LYS A 24 -4.64 2.26 -15.01
C LYS A 24 -4.36 1.39 -13.80
N PHE A 25 -3.12 1.40 -13.35
CA PHE A 25 -2.67 0.77 -12.11
C PHE A 25 -2.53 1.83 -11.01
N GLY A 26 -2.29 1.40 -9.78
CA GLY A 26 -2.24 2.32 -8.63
C GLY A 26 -1.28 3.50 -8.78
N ALA A 27 -0.16 3.31 -9.49
CA ALA A 27 0.81 4.37 -9.75
C ALA A 27 0.38 5.38 -10.83
N ASP A 28 -0.65 5.05 -11.63
CA ASP A 28 -1.19 5.92 -12.69
C ASP A 28 -2.32 6.83 -12.17
N LEU A 29 -2.71 6.67 -10.91
CA LEU A 29 -3.80 7.40 -10.29
C LEU A 29 -3.28 8.65 -9.58
N PHE A 30 -3.93 9.79 -9.84
CA PHE A 30 -3.64 11.08 -9.22
C PHE A 30 -4.94 11.74 -8.78
N PHE A 31 -4.95 12.30 -7.57
CA PHE A 31 -6.13 12.93 -6.97
C PHE A 31 -5.80 14.35 -6.51
N PRO A 32 -6.78 15.27 -6.49
CA PRO A 32 -6.61 16.57 -5.84
C PRO A 32 -6.16 16.40 -4.38
N ASN A 33 -5.18 17.20 -3.95
CA ASN A 33 -4.60 17.17 -2.60
C ASN A 33 -3.93 15.84 -2.19
N MET A 34 -3.56 14.99 -3.14
CA MET A 34 -2.87 13.73 -2.86
C MET A 34 -1.52 13.96 -2.16
N LEU A 35 -1.30 13.25 -1.06
CA LEU A 35 -0.02 13.23 -0.35
C LEU A 35 0.84 12.05 -0.79
N TYR A 36 2.15 12.20 -0.63
CA TYR A 36 3.12 11.13 -0.87
C TYR A 36 3.56 10.50 0.45
N GLY A 37 3.52 9.17 0.50
CA GLY A 37 3.97 8.39 1.67
C GLY A 37 5.37 7.81 1.47
N LYS A 38 6.17 7.78 2.55
CA LYS A 38 7.45 7.06 2.60
C LYS A 38 7.57 6.33 3.93
N VAL A 39 8.02 5.07 3.87
CA VAL A 39 8.22 4.23 5.06
C VAL A 39 9.70 4.18 5.42
N LEU A 40 10.03 4.58 6.64
CA LEU A 40 11.34 4.32 7.23
C LEU A 40 11.37 2.88 7.77
N ARG A 41 12.28 2.06 7.25
CA ARG A 41 12.42 0.64 7.62
C ARG A 41 13.64 0.43 8.52
N SER A 42 13.60 -0.64 9.32
CA SER A 42 14.74 -1.06 10.14
C SER A 42 15.94 -1.38 9.25
N LYS A 43 17.14 -0.92 9.66
CA LYS A 43 18.42 -1.36 9.10
C LYS A 43 18.84 -2.73 9.66
N TYR A 44 18.28 -3.12 10.80
CA TYR A 44 18.65 -4.32 11.54
C TYR A 44 17.62 -5.43 11.33
N PRO A 45 18.06 -6.69 11.15
CA PRO A 45 17.15 -7.83 11.03
C PRO A 45 16.40 -8.11 12.34
N TYR A 46 17.03 -7.83 13.48
CA TYR A 46 16.42 -7.95 14.80
C TYR A 46 16.97 -6.89 15.75
N ALA A 47 16.08 -6.08 16.34
CA ALA A 47 16.42 -5.09 17.34
C ALA A 47 15.18 -4.66 18.12
N ARG A 48 15.39 -4.19 19.36
CA ARG A 48 14.35 -3.50 20.14
C ARG A 48 14.37 -2.01 19.80
N ILE A 49 13.21 -1.44 19.49
CA ILE A 49 13.06 0.02 19.32
C ILE A 49 13.09 0.65 20.72
N VAL A 50 14.16 1.38 21.04
CA VAL A 50 14.27 2.13 22.30
C VAL A 50 13.64 3.51 22.18
N LYS A 51 13.79 4.17 21.03
CA LYS A 51 13.28 5.51 20.78
C LYS A 51 13.14 5.77 19.28
N VAL A 52 12.08 6.49 18.90
CA VAL A 52 11.93 7.09 17.57
C VAL A 52 11.87 8.61 17.75
N ASN A 53 12.77 9.34 17.09
CA ASN A 53 12.78 10.82 17.16
C ASN A 53 12.30 11.40 15.84
N ILE A 54 11.07 11.92 15.85
CA ILE A 54 10.39 12.46 14.66
C ILE A 54 10.57 13.98 14.49
N LYS A 55 11.18 14.68 15.46
CA LYS A 55 11.24 16.15 15.50
C LYS A 55 11.80 16.77 14.21
N LYS A 56 12.91 16.23 13.72
CA LYS A 56 13.55 16.74 12.50
C LYS A 56 12.67 16.54 11.26
N ALA A 57 11.98 15.40 11.17
CA ALA A 57 11.11 15.11 10.03
C ALA A 57 9.88 16.03 10.02
N LEU A 58 9.24 16.23 11.18
CA LEU A 58 8.10 17.14 11.31
C LEU A 58 8.46 18.61 11.01
N ALA A 59 9.70 19.02 11.23
CA ALA A 59 10.15 20.38 10.96
C ALA A 59 10.45 20.66 9.48
N LEU A 60 10.46 19.64 8.61
CA LEU A 60 10.76 19.84 7.19
C LEU A 60 9.56 20.45 6.45
N PRO A 61 9.76 21.50 5.63
CA PRO A 61 8.72 22.03 4.77
C PRO A 61 8.13 20.94 3.87
N GLY A 62 6.80 20.87 3.79
CA GLY A 62 6.06 19.89 2.98
C GLY A 62 5.75 18.56 3.66
N VAL A 63 6.30 18.29 4.86
CA VAL A 63 5.88 17.13 5.67
C VAL A 63 4.55 17.45 6.33
N GLN A 64 3.51 16.71 5.94
CA GLN A 64 2.17 16.85 6.50
C GLN A 64 2.00 16.06 7.81
N ALA A 65 2.63 14.89 7.92
CA ALA A 65 2.55 14.04 9.09
C ALA A 65 3.73 13.07 9.18
N VAL A 66 4.04 12.63 10.40
CA VAL A 66 4.91 11.48 10.66
C VAL A 66 4.13 10.54 11.57
N ILE A 67 3.76 9.36 11.06
CA ILE A 67 2.93 8.38 11.77
C ILE A 67 3.84 7.28 12.34
N THR A 68 3.61 6.93 13.60
CA THR A 68 4.34 5.93 14.36
C THR A 68 3.39 4.87 14.93
N ALA A 69 3.93 3.91 15.68
CA ALA A 69 3.13 2.90 16.38
C ALA A 69 2.15 3.51 17.42
N GLU A 70 2.47 4.70 17.96
CA GLU A 70 1.66 5.38 18.97
C GLU A 70 0.35 5.96 18.38
N ASP A 71 0.32 6.17 17.06
CA ASP A 71 -0.81 6.75 16.34
C ASP A 71 -1.82 5.70 15.86
N ILE A 72 -1.55 4.41 16.08
CA ILE A 72 -2.37 3.29 15.58
C ILE A 72 -3.21 2.71 16.73
N PRO A 73 -4.55 2.89 16.74
CA PRO A 73 -5.40 2.47 17.86
C PRO A 73 -5.35 0.96 18.15
N ASN A 74 -5.23 0.13 17.11
CA ASN A 74 -5.15 -1.33 17.20
C ASN A 74 -3.92 -1.83 16.46
N ASN A 75 -2.74 -1.67 17.08
CA ASN A 75 -1.47 -2.05 16.49
C ASN A 75 -1.20 -3.58 16.62
N LYS A 76 -2.08 -4.39 16.03
CA LYS A 76 -1.97 -5.85 15.94
C LYS A 76 -1.76 -6.25 14.48
N PHE A 77 -1.05 -7.36 14.25
CA PHE A 77 -0.78 -7.89 12.91
C PHE A 77 -1.36 -9.30 12.78
N GLY A 78 -1.97 -9.61 11.63
CA GLY A 78 -2.58 -10.92 11.35
C GLY A 78 -4.12 -10.88 11.34
N VAL A 79 -4.76 -12.05 11.44
CA VAL A 79 -6.23 -12.15 11.58
C VAL A 79 -6.60 -11.65 12.98
N ILE A 80 -7.10 -10.42 13.05
CA ILE A 80 -7.52 -9.80 14.31
C ILE A 80 -8.96 -10.24 14.59
N ILE A 81 -9.13 -11.26 15.43
CA ILE A 81 -10.44 -11.59 15.99
C ILE A 81 -10.64 -10.67 17.20
N GLN A 82 -11.66 -9.82 17.14
CA GLN A 82 -12.10 -9.02 18.27
C GLN A 82 -13.04 -9.88 19.11
N ASN A 83 -12.69 -10.11 20.38
CA ASN A 83 -13.57 -10.72 21.39
C ASN A 83 -14.40 -9.64 22.08
#